data_AF-A0A3D1U0U3-F1
#
_entry.id   AF-A0A3D1U0U3-F1
#
_cell.length_a   1.000
_cell.length_b   1.000
_cell.length_c   1.000
_cell.angle_alpha   90.00
_cell.angle_beta   90.00
_cell.angle_gamma   90.00
#
_symmetry.space_group_name_H-M   'P 1'
#
loop_
_entity.id
_entity.type
_entity.pdbx_description
1 polymer ?
#
loop_
_entity_poly.entity_id
_entity_poly.type
_entity_poly.pdbx_seq_one_letter_code
_entity_poly.pdbx_strand_id
1 'polypeptide(L)'
;MISPVATAAPVCSEDARDEAIRFPLPPFLIGDDRGTTGTSIPILDRTVAGRVLRPSTFRRLAVLATVFACAQISLGAAVRVSGSGIGCGNDWPLCRGPIVPPANTRAIIEYAHRSVGSLTGVLLILTVVVGWLTFRRSQPLVIWLVTAAAGLIVLEGLLGALVD
;
A
#
# COMPACT_ATOMS: atom_id res chain seq x y z
N MET A 1 -16.99 -37.89 12.47
CA MET A 1 -17.93 -36.75 12.36
C MET A 1 -17.12 -35.55 11.94
N ILE A 2 -17.20 -35.20 10.66
CA ILE A 2 -16.34 -34.25 9.97
C ILE A 2 -17.27 -33.08 9.61
N SER A 3 -17.15 -31.95 10.30
CA SER A 3 -17.89 -30.74 9.93
C SER A 3 -17.27 -30.14 8.66
N PRO A 4 -18.08 -29.61 7.72
CA PRO A 4 -17.55 -28.91 6.57
C PRO A 4 -17.08 -27.52 7.02
N VAL A 5 -15.79 -27.24 6.87
CA VAL A 5 -15.25 -25.87 6.94
C VAL A 5 -15.77 -25.14 5.70
N ALA A 6 -16.75 -24.28 5.92
CA ALA A 6 -17.27 -23.37 4.92
C ALA A 6 -16.12 -22.55 4.32
N THR A 7 -15.96 -22.67 3.01
CA THR A 7 -15.06 -21.86 2.20
C THR A 7 -15.62 -20.44 2.13
N ALA A 8 -15.24 -19.60 3.09
CA ALA A 8 -15.38 -18.15 2.95
C ALA A 8 -14.16 -17.64 2.17
N ALA A 9 -14.30 -17.54 0.85
CA ALA A 9 -13.40 -16.71 0.07
C ALA A 9 -13.47 -15.27 0.61
N PRO A 10 -12.36 -14.55 0.78
CA PRO A 10 -12.43 -13.12 1.05
C PRO A 10 -12.96 -12.43 -0.20
N VAL A 11 -14.26 -12.18 -0.21
CA VAL A 11 -14.91 -11.27 -1.15
C VAL A 11 -14.35 -9.87 -0.83
N CYS A 12 -13.54 -9.28 -1.73
CA CYS A 12 -13.28 -7.84 -1.73
C CYS A 12 -14.60 -7.16 -2.16
N SER A 13 -15.56 -7.05 -1.23
CA SER A 13 -16.86 -6.41 -1.48
C SER A 13 -16.67 -4.91 -1.60
N GLU A 14 -17.14 -4.36 -2.70
CA GLU A 14 -17.13 -2.94 -3.11
C GLU A 14 -18.01 -2.03 -2.24
N ASP A 15 -18.26 -2.39 -0.99
CA ASP A 15 -19.28 -1.76 -0.13
C ASP A 15 -18.66 -0.96 1.03
N ALA A 16 -17.94 0.10 0.67
CA ALA A 16 -17.44 1.10 1.61
C ALA A 16 -17.83 2.52 1.16
N ARG A 17 -19.05 2.68 0.62
CA ARG A 17 -19.58 3.98 0.19
C ARG A 17 -20.45 4.69 1.24
N ASP A 18 -20.92 4.00 2.28
CA ASP A 18 -22.00 4.55 3.13
C ASP A 18 -21.74 4.59 4.65
N GLU A 19 -20.53 4.33 5.15
CA GLU A 19 -20.23 4.63 6.55
C GLU A 19 -19.55 6.00 6.68
N ALA A 20 -20.40 7.01 6.85
CA ALA A 20 -20.04 8.33 7.32
C ALA A 20 -19.38 8.20 8.71
N ILE A 21 -18.05 8.02 8.71
CA ILE A 21 -17.21 8.15 9.90
C ILE A 21 -17.37 9.60 10.39
N ARG A 22 -18.28 9.80 11.35
CA ARG A 22 -18.31 10.97 12.23
C ARG A 22 -17.06 10.90 13.10
N PHE A 23 -15.93 11.29 12.55
CA PHE A 23 -14.73 11.48 13.34
C PHE A 23 -14.90 12.79 14.14
N PRO A 24 -14.79 12.76 15.48
CA PRO A 24 -14.73 14.00 16.25
C PRO A 24 -13.48 14.78 15.82
N LEU A 25 -13.69 15.99 15.31
CA LEU A 25 -12.63 16.92 14.90
C LEU A 25 -11.69 17.19 16.10
N PRO A 26 -10.36 17.14 15.91
CA PRO A 26 -9.43 17.60 16.94
C PRO A 26 -9.58 19.12 17.15
N PRO A 27 -9.38 19.63 18.38
CA PRO A 27 -9.63 21.02 18.77
C PRO A 27 -8.63 22.05 18.19
N PHE A 28 -7.90 21.72 17.12
CA PHE A 28 -6.79 22.53 16.60
C PHE A 28 -7.24 23.60 15.58
N LEU A 29 -8.53 23.91 15.48
CA LEU A 29 -9.06 24.98 14.61
C LEU A 29 -9.47 26.25 15.37
N ILE A 30 -8.64 26.70 16.30
CA ILE A 30 -8.66 28.10 16.75
C ILE A 30 -7.22 28.64 16.67
N GLY A 31 -6.83 29.06 15.46
CA GLY A 31 -5.62 29.84 15.19
C GLY A 31 -6.03 31.24 14.75
N ASP A 32 -5.65 32.24 15.54
CA ASP A 32 -5.84 33.68 15.34
C ASP A 32 -4.84 34.21 14.31
N ASP A 33 -5.31 34.67 13.14
CA ASP A 33 -4.47 35.28 12.11
C ASP A 33 -4.65 36.80 12.09
N ARG A 34 -4.09 37.49 13.10
CA ARG A 34 -3.75 38.91 13.00
C ARG A 34 -2.30 39.08 12.58
N GLY A 35 -2.12 39.28 11.28
CA GLY A 35 -1.13 40.18 10.66
C GLY A 35 0.35 39.85 10.82
N THR A 36 1.03 39.48 9.73
CA THR A 36 2.39 39.94 9.46
C THR A 36 2.62 40.16 7.96
N THR A 37 2.93 41.40 7.66
CA THR A 37 3.45 41.97 6.41
C THR A 37 4.80 41.37 6.02
N GLY A 38 4.93 41.04 4.72
CA GLY A 38 6.11 41.30 3.89
C GLY A 38 7.43 40.62 4.25
N THR A 39 7.82 39.62 3.45
CA THR A 39 9.21 39.53 2.95
C THR A 39 9.29 38.65 1.71
N SER A 40 9.84 39.25 0.65
CA SER A 40 10.04 38.69 -0.69
C SER A 40 11.23 37.74 -0.72
N ILE A 41 11.02 36.48 -1.17
CA ILE A 41 12.06 35.67 -1.81
C ILE A 41 11.41 34.95 -3.01
N PRO A 42 11.52 35.46 -4.24
CA PRO A 42 11.48 34.61 -5.42
C PRO A 42 12.88 33.98 -5.60
N ILE A 43 13.01 32.81 -6.26
CA ILE A 43 14.25 32.21 -6.85
C ILE A 43 14.51 30.72 -6.52
N LEU A 44 13.76 30.03 -5.65
CA LEU A 44 13.85 28.55 -5.59
C LEU A 44 12.67 27.85 -6.28
N ASP A 45 12.86 27.73 -7.59
CA ASP A 45 12.50 26.61 -8.45
C ASP A 45 11.07 26.03 -8.37
N ARG A 46 10.16 26.68 -9.11
CA ARG A 46 8.85 26.12 -9.46
C ARG A 46 8.91 25.06 -10.58
N THR A 47 10.07 24.68 -11.13
CA THR A 47 10.11 23.77 -12.29
C THR A 47 9.98 22.30 -11.93
N VAL A 48 10.21 21.90 -10.66
CA VAL A 48 9.85 20.55 -10.17
C VAL A 48 8.34 20.44 -9.84
N ALA A 49 7.63 21.55 -9.70
CA ALA A 49 6.21 21.59 -9.32
C ALA A 49 5.22 21.36 -10.50
N GLY A 50 5.69 20.90 -11.65
CA GLY A 50 5.02 21.13 -12.94
C GLY A 50 4.19 20.00 -13.54
N ARG A 51 4.10 18.82 -12.93
CA ARG A 51 3.04 17.86 -13.28
C ARG A 51 2.16 17.68 -12.07
N VAL A 52 1.15 18.54 -11.95
CA VAL A 52 -0.07 18.22 -11.21
C VAL A 52 -0.60 16.93 -11.86
N LEU A 53 -0.25 15.77 -11.30
CA LEU A 53 -0.74 14.51 -11.82
C LEU A 53 -2.27 14.58 -11.76
N ARG A 54 -2.92 14.33 -12.89
CA ARG A 54 -4.40 14.42 -12.98
C ARG A 54 -5.02 13.62 -11.83
N PRO A 55 -6.12 14.08 -11.21
CA PRO A 55 -6.86 13.32 -10.19
C PRO A 55 -7.18 11.89 -10.64
N SER A 56 -7.39 11.68 -11.96
CA SER A 56 -7.57 10.36 -12.56
C SER A 56 -6.37 9.43 -12.43
N THR A 57 -5.15 9.95 -12.42
CA THR A 57 -3.91 9.16 -12.28
C THR A 57 -3.77 8.64 -10.86
N PHE A 58 -4.01 9.50 -9.86
CA PHE A 58 -4.04 9.08 -8.46
C PHE A 58 -5.11 8.00 -8.23
N ARG A 59 -6.32 8.18 -8.76
CA ARG A 59 -7.37 7.17 -8.70
C ARG A 59 -6.97 5.84 -9.36
N ARG A 60 -6.32 5.87 -10.53
CA ARG A 60 -5.84 4.65 -11.19
C ARG A 60 -4.76 3.94 -10.36
N LEU A 61 -3.81 4.68 -9.80
CA LEU A 61 -2.77 4.12 -8.92
C LEU A 61 -3.38 3.48 -7.68
N ALA A 62 -4.35 4.15 -7.04
CA ALA A 62 -5.05 3.62 -5.88
C ALA A 62 -5.80 2.32 -6.22
N VAL A 63 -6.55 2.30 -7.32
CA VAL A 63 -7.27 1.09 -7.77
C VAL A 63 -6.29 -0.05 -8.07
N LEU A 64 -5.19 0.23 -8.77
CA LEU A 64 -4.17 -0.79 -9.05
C LEU A 64 -3.56 -1.31 -7.75
N ALA A 65 -3.17 -0.43 -6.83
CA ALA A 65 -2.62 -0.82 -5.53
C ALA A 65 -3.60 -1.72 -4.75
N THR A 66 -4.90 -1.40 -4.75
CA THR A 66 -5.93 -2.24 -4.12
C THR A 66 -6.05 -3.61 -4.77
N VAL A 67 -6.06 -3.69 -6.09
CA VAL A 67 -6.12 -4.98 -6.82
C VAL A 67 -4.91 -5.85 -6.48
N PHE A 68 -3.71 -5.26 -6.51
CA PHE A 68 -2.48 -5.96 -6.15
C PHE A 68 -2.45 -6.37 -4.67
N ALA A 69 -3.00 -5.57 -3.77
CA ALA A 69 -3.15 -5.93 -2.36
C ALA A 69 -4.13 -7.11 -2.16
N CYS A 70 -5.30 -7.13 -2.80
CA CYS A 70 -6.22 -8.29 -2.74
C CYS A 70 -5.52 -9.56 -3.29
N ALA A 71 -4.73 -9.43 -4.38
CA ALA A 71 -3.91 -10.53 -4.89
C ALA A 71 -2.87 -10.99 -3.85
N GLN A 72 -2.14 -10.07 -3.23
CA GLN A 72 -1.11 -10.39 -2.22
C GLN A 72 -1.68 -11.19 -1.04
N ILE A 73 -2.87 -10.81 -0.56
CA ILE A 73 -3.58 -11.52 0.52
C ILE A 73 -3.94 -12.94 0.07
N SER A 74 -4.47 -13.10 -1.14
CA SER A 74 -4.87 -14.40 -1.70
C SER A 74 -3.66 -15.33 -1.88
N LEU A 75 -2.55 -14.80 -2.40
CA LEU A 75 -1.30 -15.54 -2.52
C LEU A 75 -0.69 -15.90 -1.17
N GLY A 76 -0.77 -15.02 -0.17
CA GLY A 76 -0.32 -15.31 1.19
C GLY A 76 -1.09 -16.48 1.83
N ALA A 77 -2.40 -16.53 1.62
CA ALA A 77 -3.22 -17.68 2.02
C ALA A 77 -2.79 -18.97 1.29
N ALA A 78 -2.50 -18.88 -0.02
CA ALA A 78 -2.02 -20.02 -0.79
C ALA A 78 -0.67 -20.56 -0.30
N VAL A 79 0.28 -19.69 0.08
CA VAL A 79 1.58 -20.11 0.67
C VAL A 79 1.36 -20.86 1.99
N ARG A 80 0.48 -20.35 2.86
CA ARG A 80 0.18 -20.98 4.16
C ARG A 80 -0.47 -22.36 4.01
N VAL A 81 -1.47 -22.48 3.12
CA VAL A 81 -2.17 -23.77 2.89
C VAL A 81 -1.28 -24.80 2.20
N SER A 82 -0.44 -24.36 1.26
CA SER A 82 0.44 -25.27 0.50
C SER A 82 1.73 -25.65 1.24
N GLY A 83 2.04 -25.01 2.38
CA GLY A 83 3.30 -25.20 3.09
C GLY A 83 4.52 -24.81 2.26
N SER A 84 4.37 -23.84 1.36
CA SER A 84 5.40 -23.46 0.37
C SER A 84 6.36 -22.37 0.87
N GLY A 85 6.32 -21.98 2.15
CA GLY A 85 7.09 -20.84 2.68
C GLY A 85 8.62 -20.93 2.60
N ILE A 86 9.17 -22.08 2.18
CA ILE A 86 10.61 -22.35 2.03
C ILE A 86 10.99 -22.95 0.65
N GLY A 87 10.09 -22.84 -0.33
CA GLY A 87 10.31 -23.22 -1.73
C GLY A 87 11.49 -22.50 -2.42
N CYS A 88 11.75 -21.22 -2.16
CA CYS A 88 12.88 -20.45 -2.69
C CYS A 88 13.98 -20.17 -1.64
N GLY A 89 13.71 -20.43 -0.36
CA GLY A 89 14.66 -20.16 0.72
C GLY A 89 14.82 -18.64 0.98
N ASN A 90 16.01 -18.22 1.46
CA ASN A 90 16.27 -16.81 1.77
C ASN A 90 16.77 -15.99 0.57
N ASP A 91 16.83 -16.60 -0.60
CA ASP A 91 17.24 -15.92 -1.81
C ASP A 91 16.05 -15.11 -2.36
N TRP A 92 16.28 -13.80 -2.52
CA TRP A 92 15.40 -12.88 -3.24
C TRP A 92 16.27 -11.71 -3.74
N PRO A 93 16.21 -11.29 -5.02
CA PRO A 93 15.25 -11.64 -6.07
C PRO A 93 15.55 -12.93 -6.84
N LEU A 94 16.69 -13.58 -6.57
CA LEU A 94 17.05 -14.88 -7.13
C LEU A 94 16.31 -15.98 -6.35
N CYS A 95 15.93 -17.09 -7.00
CA CYS A 95 15.38 -18.27 -6.31
C CYS A 95 16.31 -19.46 -6.55
N ARG A 96 17.25 -19.70 -5.62
CA ARG A 96 18.31 -20.74 -5.71
C ARG A 96 19.23 -20.58 -6.92
N GLY A 97 19.60 -19.34 -7.25
CA GLY A 97 20.50 -19.00 -8.36
C GLY A 97 19.83 -18.23 -9.50
N PRO A 98 18.92 -18.82 -10.30
CA PRO A 98 18.24 -18.10 -11.38
C PRO A 98 17.14 -17.15 -10.86
N ILE A 99 16.84 -16.09 -11.62
CA ILE A 99 15.71 -15.19 -11.32
C ILE A 99 14.35 -15.83 -11.61
N VAL A 100 14.30 -16.79 -12.54
CA VAL A 100 13.12 -17.59 -12.86
C VAL A 100 13.14 -18.85 -11.97
N PRO A 101 12.08 -19.12 -11.19
CA PRO A 101 12.06 -20.30 -10.32
C PRO A 101 12.09 -21.58 -11.16
N PRO A 102 12.66 -22.68 -10.63
CA PRO A 102 12.56 -23.99 -11.25
C PRO A 102 11.08 -24.42 -11.35
N ALA A 103 10.78 -25.38 -12.24
CA ALA A 103 9.43 -25.92 -12.46
C ALA A 103 8.93 -26.79 -11.27
N ASN A 104 8.90 -26.20 -10.08
CA ASN A 104 8.44 -26.77 -8.83
C ASN A 104 7.30 -25.90 -8.29
N THR A 105 6.13 -26.49 -8.07
CA THR A 105 4.93 -25.77 -7.64
C THR A 105 5.15 -24.94 -6.37
N ARG A 106 5.93 -25.44 -5.39
CA ARG A 106 6.19 -24.71 -4.14
C ARG A 106 7.06 -23.47 -4.38
N ALA A 107 8.11 -23.62 -5.19
CA ALA A 107 8.97 -22.50 -5.56
C ALA A 107 8.23 -21.43 -6.38
N ILE A 108 7.35 -21.85 -7.29
CA ILE A 108 6.53 -20.94 -8.10
C ILE A 108 5.56 -20.14 -7.21
N ILE A 109 4.87 -20.81 -6.27
CA ILE A 109 3.92 -20.16 -5.37
C ILE A 109 4.62 -19.13 -4.47
N GLU A 110 5.76 -19.50 -3.87
CA GLU A 110 6.51 -18.57 -3.01
C GLU A 110 7.09 -17.39 -3.80
N TYR A 111 7.67 -17.66 -4.96
CA TYR A 111 8.19 -16.61 -5.84
C TYR A 111 7.08 -15.64 -6.30
N ALA A 112 5.90 -16.17 -6.64
CA ALA A 112 4.74 -15.35 -7.00
C ALA A 112 4.30 -14.47 -5.81
N HIS A 113 4.22 -15.01 -4.60
CA HIS A 113 3.84 -14.24 -3.41
C HIS A 113 4.85 -13.12 -3.09
N ARG A 114 6.16 -13.39 -3.22
CA ARG A 114 7.20 -12.38 -3.00
C ARG A 114 7.19 -11.29 -4.08
N SER A 115 7.09 -11.69 -5.35
CA SER A 115 7.10 -10.74 -6.48
C SER A 115 5.87 -9.83 -6.49
N VAL A 116 4.68 -10.35 -6.21
CA VAL A 116 3.45 -9.56 -6.05
C VAL A 116 3.57 -8.61 -4.84
N GLY A 117 4.19 -9.06 -3.74
CA GLY A 117 4.43 -8.23 -2.56
C GLY A 117 5.32 -7.03 -2.87
N SER A 118 6.45 -7.25 -3.55
CA SER A 118 7.36 -6.18 -3.94
C SER A 118 6.70 -5.18 -4.90
N LEU A 119 5.91 -5.66 -5.86
CA LEU A 119 5.17 -4.79 -6.78
C LEU A 119 4.10 -3.98 -6.05
N THR A 120 3.38 -4.60 -5.11
CA THR A 120 2.41 -3.91 -4.24
C THR A 120 3.08 -2.80 -3.42
N GLY A 121 4.26 -3.07 -2.85
CA GLY A 121 5.04 -2.08 -2.10
C GLY A 121 5.47 -0.89 -2.96
N VAL A 122 5.94 -1.14 -4.19
CA VAL A 122 6.28 -0.06 -5.15
C VAL A 122 5.03 0.77 -5.50
N LEU A 123 3.90 0.13 -5.79
CA LEU A 123 2.64 0.83 -6.08
C LEU A 123 2.15 1.67 -4.89
N LEU A 124 2.33 1.18 -3.66
CA LEU A 124 2.01 1.91 -2.44
C LEU A 124 2.89 3.14 -2.29
N ILE A 125 4.21 3.01 -2.44
CA ILE A 125 5.15 4.13 -2.39
C ILE A 125 4.80 5.18 -3.45
N LEU A 126 4.51 4.76 -4.69
CA LEU A 126 4.09 5.66 -5.76
C LEU A 126 2.79 6.39 -5.39
N THR A 127 1.81 5.68 -4.81
CA THR A 127 0.54 6.29 -4.37
C THR A 127 0.76 7.31 -3.26
N VAL A 128 1.62 7.02 -2.28
CA VAL A 128 2.01 7.96 -1.21
C VAL A 128 2.70 9.17 -1.80
N VAL A 129 3.72 8.99 -2.64
CA VAL A 129 4.49 10.08 -3.25
C VAL A 129 3.60 10.97 -4.11
N VAL A 130 2.80 10.39 -5.01
CA VAL A 130 1.86 11.15 -5.86
C VAL A 130 0.80 11.85 -5.01
N GLY A 131 0.32 11.19 -3.95
CA GLY A 131 -0.57 11.78 -2.96
C GLY A 131 0.04 13.04 -2.37
N TRP A 132 1.23 12.93 -1.80
CA TRP A 132 1.98 14.05 -1.20
C TRP A 132 2.25 15.19 -2.17
N LEU A 133 2.63 14.89 -3.42
CA LEU A 133 2.90 15.91 -4.43
C LEU A 133 1.62 16.66 -4.86
N THR A 134 0.46 16.01 -4.79
CA THR A 134 -0.81 16.57 -5.30
C THR A 134 -1.68 17.20 -4.21
N PHE A 135 -1.80 16.56 -3.04
CA PHE A 135 -2.83 16.87 -2.04
C PHE A 135 -2.30 17.45 -0.72
N ARG A 136 -0.98 17.59 -0.53
CA ARG A 136 -0.39 18.05 0.75
C ARG A 136 -0.88 19.41 1.27
N ARG A 137 -1.37 20.29 0.40
CA ARG A 137 -1.91 21.61 0.79
C ARG A 137 -3.43 21.69 0.80
N SER A 138 -4.10 20.82 0.04
CA SER A 138 -5.55 20.91 -0.15
C SER A 138 -6.33 19.97 0.77
N GLN A 139 -5.77 18.80 1.10
CA GLN A 139 -6.47 17.77 1.88
C GLN A 139 -5.50 17.06 2.84
N PRO A 140 -5.15 17.69 3.98
CA PRO A 140 -4.19 17.11 4.94
C PRO A 140 -4.67 15.77 5.52
N LEU A 141 -6.00 15.57 5.63
CA LEU A 141 -6.57 14.31 6.09
C LEU A 141 -6.24 13.13 5.17
N VAL A 142 -6.33 13.31 3.84
CA VAL A 142 -6.03 12.24 2.87
C VAL A 142 -4.57 11.82 2.97
N ILE A 143 -3.67 12.79 3.13
CA ILE A 143 -2.24 12.51 3.31
C ILE A 143 -2.00 11.75 4.62
N TRP A 144 -2.59 12.21 5.72
CA TRP A 144 -2.44 11.55 7.01
C TRP A 144 -2.90 10.08 6.94
N LEU A 145 -4.07 9.82 6.36
CA LEU A 145 -4.60 8.46 6.16
C LEU A 145 -3.68 7.60 5.28
N VAL A 146 -3.22 8.11 4.14
CA VAL A 146 -2.35 7.37 3.21
C VAL A 146 -0.99 7.07 3.85
N THR A 147 -0.42 8.00 4.62
CA THR A 147 0.83 7.76 5.36
C THR A 147 0.65 6.80 6.54
N ALA A 148 -0.47 6.89 7.26
CA ALA A 148 -0.77 5.98 8.35
C ALA A 148 -0.98 4.55 7.84
N ALA A 149 -1.72 4.39 6.75
CA ALA A 149 -1.91 3.08 6.09
C ALA A 149 -0.58 2.50 5.59
N ALA A 150 0.29 3.32 5.00
CA ALA A 150 1.62 2.86 4.59
C ALA A 150 2.49 2.43 5.79
N GLY A 151 2.44 3.19 6.89
CA GLY A 151 3.12 2.82 8.13
C GLY A 151 2.61 1.50 8.72
N LEU A 152 1.29 1.28 8.69
CA LEU A 152 0.69 0.03 9.15
C LEU A 152 1.15 -1.15 8.29
N ILE A 153 1.17 -1.03 6.96
CA ILE A 153 1.63 -2.11 6.07
C ILE A 153 3.10 -2.48 6.32
N VAL A 154 3.96 -1.49 6.56
CA VAL A 154 5.35 -1.75 6.93
C VAL A 154 5.43 -2.48 8.27
N LEU A 155 4.63 -2.07 9.24
CA LEU A 155 4.55 -2.74 10.54
C LEU A 155 4.09 -4.21 10.40
N GLU A 156 3.03 -4.47 9.63
CA GLU A 156 2.56 -5.82 9.33
C GLU A 156 3.66 -6.68 8.68
N GLY A 157 4.40 -6.12 7.71
CA GLY A 157 5.51 -6.81 7.06
C GLY A 157 6.68 -7.12 8.02
N LEU A 158 7.00 -6.19 8.92
CA LEU A 158 8.02 -6.41 9.95
C LEU A 158 7.58 -7.47 10.98
N LEU A 159 6.31 -7.44 11.39
CA LEU A 159 5.75 -8.44 12.29
C LEU A 159 5.75 -9.83 11.65
N GLY A 160 5.44 -9.93 10.36
CA GLY A 160 5.59 -11.18 9.59
C GLY A 160 7.03 -11.68 9.61
N ALA A 161 8.00 -10.81 9.28
CA ALA A 161 9.42 -11.16 9.27
C ALA A 161 10.02 -11.51 10.65
N LEU A 162 9.38 -11.08 11.74
CA LEU A 162 9.78 -11.46 13.10
C LEU A 162 9.20 -12.80 13.56
N VAL A 163 8.09 -13.23 12.97
CA VAL A 163 7.35 -14.45 13.34
C VAL A 163 7.68 -15.63 12.42
N ASP A 164 8.04 -15.36 11.16
CA ASP A 164 8.49 -16.36 10.18
C ASP A 164 9.99 -16.72 10.36
#